data_AF-A0A975LLA0-F1
#
_entry.id   AF-A0A975LLA0-F1
#
_cell.length_a   1.000
_cell.length_b   1.000
_cell.length_c   1.000
_cell.angle_alpha   90.00
_cell.angle_beta   90.00
_cell.angle_gamma   90.00
#
_symmetry.space_group_name_H-M   'P 1'
#
loop_
_entity.id
_entity.type
_entity.pdbx_description
1 polymer ?
#
loop_
_entity_poly.entity_id
_entity_poly.type
_entity_poly.pdbx_seq_one_letter_code
_entity_poly.pdbx_strand_id
1 'polypeptide(L)'
;MNRLEFIKKLKEYLYYYELRRDVVEDIISDHEAIIEEAIENGMSEIDIINRLGSPKAIAKCLKDERKVDYGSTRLTALSPFIAGIIYALLGFGFDLWHPTWLVFMIVPITAIVGTRRTMTTMTFLTSLSPMVVVSIYLVYGFMYDIWHPTWLMFMIIPILGLFVDRENPKNILLAVIIIITSIAYLYMDTYEILNHNWIVFFVPFILGVYSGHVQISVFNNSELLETRERIMSWISIGSAVIYSVIGIVFDIWHPTWLLFLIIPIAGVIMYGEDNAKNDRSY
;
A
#
# COMPACT_ATOMS: atom_id res chain seq x y z
N MET A 1 3.84 -5.77 44.80
CA MET A 1 3.11 -6.72 43.93
C MET A 1 4.09 -7.83 43.62
N ASN A 2 3.68 -9.09 43.76
CA ASN A 2 4.53 -10.24 43.41
C ASN A 2 4.28 -10.67 41.94
N ARG A 3 5.11 -11.57 41.40
CA ARG A 3 5.06 -12.06 40.01
C ARG A 3 3.71 -12.65 39.67
N LEU A 4 3.17 -13.50 40.55
CA LEU A 4 1.87 -14.15 40.35
C LEU A 4 0.74 -13.12 40.25
N GLU A 5 0.78 -12.09 41.08
CA GLU A 5 -0.21 -11.00 41.08
C GLU A 5 -0.06 -10.10 39.85
N PHE A 6 1.17 -9.83 39.41
CA PHE A 6 1.46 -9.08 38.19
C PHE A 6 0.90 -9.81 36.96
N ILE A 7 1.25 -11.09 36.77
CA ILE A 7 0.80 -11.90 35.64
C ILE A 7 -0.72 -12.05 35.62
N LYS A 8 -1.33 -12.30 36.79
CA LYS A 8 -2.79 -12.38 36.90
C LYS A 8 -3.47 -11.09 36.45
N LYS A 9 -3.00 -9.93 36.95
CA LYS A 9 -3.55 -8.62 36.57
C LYS A 9 -3.31 -8.30 35.09
N LEU A 10 -2.14 -8.64 34.56
CA LEU A 10 -1.82 -8.47 33.14
C LEU A 10 -2.81 -9.28 32.28
N LYS A 11 -3.00 -10.55 32.61
CA LYS A 11 -3.97 -11.43 31.94
C LYS A 11 -5.39 -10.88 31.99
N GLU A 12 -5.84 -10.42 33.16
CA GLU A 12 -7.16 -9.78 33.32
C GLU A 12 -7.32 -8.53 32.45
N TYR A 13 -6.31 -7.66 32.39
CA TYR A 13 -6.36 -6.47 31.53
C TYR A 13 -6.30 -6.80 30.04
N LEU A 14 -5.52 -7.80 29.63
CA LEU A 14 -5.47 -8.25 28.23
C LEU A 14 -6.83 -8.80 27.78
N TYR A 15 -7.52 -9.57 28.63
CA TYR A 15 -8.89 -10.00 28.35
C TYR A 15 -9.90 -8.85 28.37
N TYR A 16 -9.76 -7.91 29.31
CA TYR A 16 -10.61 -6.71 29.36
C TYR A 16 -10.49 -5.87 28.08
N TYR A 17 -9.33 -5.86 27.44
CA TYR A 17 -9.11 -5.21 26.16
C TYR A 17 -9.49 -6.05 24.93
N GLU A 18 -10.20 -7.16 25.12
CA GLU A 18 -10.73 -8.04 24.08
C GLU A 18 -9.65 -8.68 23.18
N LEU A 19 -8.44 -8.90 23.71
CA LEU A 19 -7.41 -9.63 22.97
C LEU A 19 -7.78 -11.12 22.85
N ARG A 20 -7.35 -11.74 21.73
CA ARG A 20 -7.62 -13.15 21.43
C ARG A 20 -6.92 -14.07 22.44
N ARG A 21 -7.52 -15.22 22.74
CA ARG A 21 -7.02 -16.12 23.80
C ARG A 21 -5.61 -16.65 23.58
N ASP A 22 -5.30 -17.11 22.37
CA ASP A 22 -3.97 -17.53 21.92
C ASP A 22 -2.93 -16.42 22.14
N VAL A 23 -3.29 -15.20 21.73
CA VAL A 23 -2.47 -14.00 21.89
C VAL A 23 -2.20 -13.68 23.36
N VAL A 24 -3.20 -13.79 24.22
CA VAL A 24 -3.03 -13.58 25.66
C VAL A 24 -2.08 -14.62 26.25
N GLU A 25 -2.20 -15.88 25.84
CA GLU A 25 -1.31 -16.95 26.32
C GLU A 25 0.15 -16.73 25.88
N ASP A 26 0.39 -16.32 24.63
CA ASP A 26 1.74 -15.98 24.14
C ASP A 26 2.36 -14.81 24.93
N ILE A 27 1.63 -13.70 25.12
CA ILE A 27 2.12 -12.52 25.85
C ILE A 27 2.50 -12.88 27.27
N ILE A 28 1.65 -13.68 27.93
CA ILE A 28 1.88 -14.09 29.30
C ILE A 28 3.11 -15.00 29.38
N SER A 29 3.25 -15.94 28.45
CA SER A 29 4.43 -16.81 28.36
C SER A 29 5.73 -16.01 28.20
N ASP A 30 5.74 -15.02 27.30
CA ASP A 30 6.92 -14.17 27.08
C ASP A 30 7.28 -13.35 28.34
N HIS A 31 6.28 -12.78 29.02
CA HIS A 31 6.50 -12.00 30.23
C HIS A 31 6.94 -12.88 31.42
N GLU A 32 6.43 -14.10 31.52
CA GLU A 32 6.91 -15.08 32.50
C GLU A 32 8.37 -15.44 32.27
N ALA A 33 8.76 -15.71 31.01
CA ALA A 33 10.14 -16.03 30.65
C ALA A 33 11.11 -14.87 30.98
N ILE A 34 10.74 -13.62 30.66
CA ILE A 34 11.56 -12.44 30.97
C ILE A 34 11.74 -12.28 32.49
N ILE A 35 10.68 -12.49 33.27
CA ILE A 35 10.77 -12.38 34.73
C ILE A 35 11.64 -13.50 35.30
N GLU A 36 11.54 -14.72 34.77
CA GLU A 36 12.37 -15.86 35.19
C GLU A 36 13.84 -15.65 34.87
N GLU A 37 14.17 -15.26 33.64
CA GLU A 37 15.54 -14.94 33.22
C GLU A 37 16.15 -13.83 34.10
N ALA A 38 15.36 -12.82 34.44
CA ALA A 38 15.81 -11.73 35.29
C ALA A 38 16.11 -12.19 36.74
N ILE A 39 15.29 -13.09 37.29
CA ILE A 39 15.51 -13.68 38.62
C ILE A 39 16.75 -14.58 38.60
N GLU A 40 16.95 -15.38 37.55
CA GLU A 40 18.15 -16.21 37.38
C GLU A 40 19.43 -15.38 37.32
N ASN A 41 19.37 -14.20 36.71
CA ASN A 41 20.48 -13.24 36.65
C ASN A 41 20.69 -12.45 37.96
N GLY A 42 20.01 -12.82 39.05
CA GLY A 42 20.22 -12.26 40.39
C GLY A 42 19.47 -10.96 40.67
N MET A 43 18.51 -10.56 39.83
CA MET A 43 17.62 -9.44 40.15
C MET A 43 16.51 -9.86 41.12
N SER A 44 16.14 -8.95 42.02
CA SER A 44 15.00 -9.13 42.92
C SER A 44 13.68 -9.06 42.14
N GLU A 45 12.74 -9.96 42.47
CA GLU A 45 11.39 -10.02 41.89
C GLU A 45 10.68 -8.65 41.94
N ILE A 46 10.88 -7.91 43.04
CA ILE A 46 10.28 -6.58 43.23
C ILE A 46 10.87 -5.55 42.26
N ASP A 47 12.18 -5.61 42.01
CA ASP A 47 12.88 -4.66 41.15
C ASP A 47 12.48 -4.85 39.68
N ILE A 48 12.32 -6.10 39.24
CA ILE A 48 11.89 -6.43 37.87
C ILE A 48 10.47 -5.95 37.61
N ILE A 49 9.54 -6.22 38.55
CA ILE A 49 8.14 -5.79 38.42
C ILE A 49 8.04 -4.27 38.37
N ASN A 50 8.87 -3.56 39.16
CA ASN A 50 8.93 -2.10 39.11
C ASN A 50 9.48 -1.59 37.76
N ARG A 51 10.44 -2.29 37.16
CA ARG A 51 10.98 -1.95 35.81
C ARG A 51 9.97 -2.20 34.70
N LEU A 52 9.21 -3.30 34.77
CA LEU A 52 8.14 -3.61 33.81
C LEU A 52 6.99 -2.59 33.90
N GLY A 53 6.74 -2.05 35.08
CA GLY A 53 5.73 -1.01 35.31
C GLY A 53 4.33 -1.58 35.53
N SER A 54 3.29 -0.83 35.16
CA SER A 54 1.91 -1.22 35.48
C SER A 54 1.35 -2.22 34.46
N PRO A 55 0.75 -3.36 34.89
CA PRO A 55 0.11 -4.33 33.99
C PRO A 55 -0.92 -3.70 33.05
N LYS A 56 -1.66 -2.71 33.54
CA LYS A 56 -2.66 -1.97 32.77
C LYS A 56 -2.03 -1.15 31.64
N ALA A 57 -0.90 -0.48 31.90
CA ALA A 57 -0.21 0.30 30.88
C ALA A 57 0.35 -0.62 29.79
N ILE A 58 0.97 -1.74 30.18
CA ILE A 58 1.47 -2.76 29.24
C ILE A 58 0.33 -3.29 28.38
N ALA A 59 -0.77 -3.74 29.00
CA ALA A 59 -1.91 -4.26 28.25
C ALA A 59 -2.54 -3.21 27.30
N LYS A 60 -2.53 -1.93 27.69
CA LYS A 60 -2.98 -0.83 26.83
C LYS A 60 -2.02 -0.57 25.66
N CYS A 61 -0.71 -0.51 25.91
CA CYS A 61 0.30 -0.37 24.85
C CYS A 61 0.24 -1.52 23.85
N LEU A 62 0.17 -2.76 24.35
CA LEU A 62 0.04 -3.96 23.51
C LEU A 62 -1.25 -3.97 22.70
N LYS A 63 -2.36 -3.45 23.24
CA LYS A 63 -3.60 -3.25 22.47
C LYS A 63 -3.39 -2.26 21.32
N ASP A 64 -2.75 -1.13 21.61
CA ASP A 64 -2.54 -0.07 20.63
C ASP A 64 -1.55 -0.50 19.53
N GLU A 65 -0.52 -1.29 19.88
CA GLU A 65 0.40 -1.94 18.93
C GLU A 65 -0.29 -3.05 18.12
N ARG A 66 -1.09 -3.92 18.77
CA ARG A 66 -1.78 -5.04 18.09
C ARG A 66 -3.07 -4.69 17.38
N LYS A 67 -3.53 -3.43 17.38
CA LYS A 67 -4.51 -3.01 16.36
C LYS A 67 -4.00 -3.26 14.94
N VAL A 68 -2.69 -3.48 14.77
CA VAL A 68 -2.00 -3.87 13.52
C VAL A 68 -1.82 -5.41 13.41
N ASP A 69 -2.62 -6.24 14.08
CA ASP A 69 -2.53 -7.68 13.93
C ASP A 69 -3.03 -8.14 12.55
N TYR A 70 -2.10 -8.65 11.73
CA TYR A 70 -2.32 -9.18 10.39
C TYR A 70 -3.29 -10.37 10.43
N GLY A 71 -4.57 -10.08 10.21
CA GLY A 71 -5.68 -11.03 10.29
C GLY A 71 -5.68 -12.22 9.32
N SER A 72 -4.59 -12.53 8.60
CA SER A 72 -4.39 -13.87 8.00
C SER A 72 -2.92 -14.23 7.75
N THR A 73 -2.09 -14.30 8.81
CA THR A 73 -0.66 -14.68 8.69
C THR A 73 -0.45 -16.00 7.93
N ARG A 74 -1.30 -17.01 8.15
CA ARG A 74 -1.17 -18.31 7.47
C ARG A 74 -1.50 -18.26 5.99
N LEU A 75 -2.62 -17.64 5.59
CA LEU A 75 -3.02 -17.57 4.17
C LEU A 75 -2.05 -16.70 3.38
N THR A 76 -1.62 -15.58 3.97
CA THR A 76 -0.64 -14.68 3.34
C THR A 76 0.71 -15.40 3.16
N ALA A 77 1.18 -16.13 4.18
CA ALA A 77 2.43 -16.89 4.11
C ALA A 77 2.37 -18.09 3.13
N LEU A 78 1.21 -18.74 3.01
CA LEU A 78 1.01 -19.86 2.08
C LEU A 78 0.74 -19.40 0.65
N SER A 79 0.32 -18.16 0.45
CA SER A 79 -0.09 -17.63 -0.86
C SER A 79 0.92 -17.81 -1.99
N PRO A 80 2.26 -17.64 -1.80
CA PRO A 80 3.22 -17.83 -2.88
C PRO A 80 3.35 -19.30 -3.28
N PHE A 81 3.26 -20.22 -2.32
CA PHE A 81 3.30 -21.67 -2.57
C PHE A 81 2.05 -22.14 -3.30
N ILE A 82 0.87 -21.69 -2.85
CA ILE A 82 -0.40 -22.00 -3.52
C ILE A 82 -0.36 -21.45 -4.95
N ALA A 83 0.07 -20.21 -5.14
CA ALA A 83 0.21 -19.61 -6.47
C ALA A 83 1.18 -20.41 -7.36
N GLY A 84 2.34 -20.82 -6.83
CA GLY A 84 3.31 -21.64 -7.54
C GLY A 84 2.78 -23.01 -7.94
N ILE A 85 2.04 -23.69 -7.06
CA ILE A 85 1.41 -24.99 -7.36
C ILE A 85 0.40 -24.82 -8.48
N ILE A 86 -0.49 -23.83 -8.40
CA ILE A 86 -1.50 -23.56 -9.44
C ILE A 86 -0.81 -23.24 -10.77
N TYR A 87 0.21 -22.37 -10.75
CA TYR A 87 0.98 -22.00 -11.94
C TYR A 87 1.63 -23.22 -12.60
N ALA A 88 2.27 -24.09 -11.81
CA ALA A 88 2.89 -25.31 -12.31
C ALA A 88 1.87 -26.32 -12.86
N LEU A 89 0.74 -26.52 -12.18
CA LEU A 89 -0.32 -27.42 -12.64
C LEU A 89 -0.93 -26.96 -13.96
N LEU A 90 -1.17 -25.66 -14.12
CA LEU A 90 -1.71 -25.10 -15.36
C LEU A 90 -0.68 -25.06 -16.49
N GLY A 91 0.58 -24.76 -16.17
CA GLY A 91 1.69 -24.78 -17.12
C GLY A 91 2.00 -26.18 -17.64
N PHE A 92 2.23 -27.16 -16.75
CA PHE A 92 2.55 -28.52 -17.19
C PHE A 92 1.33 -29.31 -17.68
N GLY A 93 0.14 -29.05 -17.13
CA GLY A 93 -1.07 -29.78 -17.48
C GLY A 93 -1.73 -29.30 -18.78
N PHE A 94 -1.70 -27.99 -19.04
CA PHE A 94 -2.44 -27.36 -20.14
C PHE A 94 -1.57 -26.49 -21.06
N ASP A 95 -0.25 -26.39 -20.82
CA ASP A 95 0.67 -25.49 -21.53
C ASP A 95 0.28 -24.01 -21.44
N LEU A 96 -0.54 -23.67 -20.45
CA LEU A 96 -1.03 -22.32 -20.20
C LEU A 96 -0.04 -21.58 -19.30
N TRP A 97 1.12 -21.23 -19.83
CA TRP A 97 2.12 -20.41 -19.11
C TRP A 97 1.73 -18.92 -19.09
N HIS A 98 1.06 -18.49 -20.15
CA HIS A 98 0.66 -17.10 -20.38
C HIS A 98 -0.84 -17.04 -20.67
N PRO A 99 -1.64 -16.18 -19.98
CA PRO A 99 -1.27 -15.20 -18.96
C PRO A 99 -1.28 -15.73 -17.51
N THR A 100 -1.15 -17.04 -17.32
CA THR A 100 -1.35 -17.71 -16.01
C THR A 100 -0.41 -17.25 -14.90
N TRP A 101 0.72 -16.64 -15.21
CA TRP A 101 1.56 -15.97 -14.21
C TRP A 101 0.80 -14.92 -13.38
N LEU A 102 -0.34 -14.41 -13.85
CA LEU A 102 -1.23 -13.54 -13.08
C LEU A 102 -1.75 -14.18 -11.78
N VAL A 103 -1.69 -15.51 -11.65
CA VAL A 103 -2.00 -16.21 -10.40
C VAL A 103 -1.13 -15.72 -9.24
N PHE A 104 0.08 -15.20 -9.49
CA PHE A 104 0.92 -14.59 -8.45
C PHE A 104 0.31 -13.33 -7.82
N MET A 105 -0.68 -12.69 -8.45
CA MET A 105 -1.45 -11.59 -7.83
C MET A 105 -2.24 -12.04 -6.59
N ILE A 106 -2.44 -13.34 -6.38
CA ILE A 106 -3.01 -13.88 -5.13
C ILE A 106 -2.18 -13.44 -3.91
N VAL A 107 -0.86 -13.28 -4.05
CA VAL A 107 0.02 -12.90 -2.93
C VAL A 107 -0.36 -11.52 -2.37
N PRO A 108 -0.31 -10.41 -3.14
CA PRO A 108 -0.74 -9.11 -2.63
C PRO A 108 -2.24 -9.07 -2.30
N ILE A 109 -3.09 -9.79 -3.03
CA ILE A 109 -4.54 -9.82 -2.75
C ILE A 109 -4.81 -10.43 -1.37
N THR A 110 -4.19 -11.58 -1.05
CA THR A 110 -4.38 -12.23 0.26
C THR A 110 -3.86 -11.39 1.42
N ALA A 111 -2.75 -10.67 1.22
CA ALA A 111 -2.26 -9.71 2.20
C ALA A 111 -3.30 -8.60 2.49
N ILE A 112 -3.87 -7.98 1.46
CA ILE A 112 -4.89 -6.94 1.60
C ILE A 112 -6.17 -7.50 2.25
N VAL A 113 -6.63 -8.67 1.81
CA VAL A 113 -7.79 -9.37 2.39
C VAL A 113 -7.56 -9.71 3.86
N GLY A 114 -6.35 -10.11 4.25
CA GLY A 114 -5.99 -10.35 5.64
C GLY A 114 -6.18 -9.12 6.55
N THR A 115 -5.99 -7.93 6.00
CA THR A 115 -6.22 -6.65 6.69
C THR A 115 -7.65 -6.10 6.55
N ARG A 116 -8.58 -6.82 5.92
CA ARG A 116 -9.94 -6.31 5.63
C ARG A 116 -10.69 -5.80 6.86
N ARG A 117 -10.51 -6.44 8.02
CA ARG A 117 -11.24 -6.10 9.25
C ARG A 117 -10.89 -4.73 9.82
N THR A 118 -9.71 -4.19 9.49
CA THR A 118 -9.25 -2.88 9.94
C THR A 118 -9.61 -1.75 8.97
N MET A 119 -10.10 -2.10 7.76
CA MET A 119 -10.35 -1.16 6.69
C MET A 119 -11.84 -0.91 6.46
N THR A 120 -12.18 0.34 6.17
CA THR A 120 -13.49 0.70 5.60
C THR A 120 -13.64 0.07 4.21
N THR A 121 -14.88 -0.18 3.76
CA THR A 121 -15.16 -0.74 2.43
C THR A 121 -14.48 0.03 1.30
N MET A 122 -14.51 1.37 1.31
CA MET A 122 -13.88 2.16 0.24
C MET A 122 -12.35 2.07 0.26
N THR A 123 -11.73 2.08 1.44
CA THR A 123 -10.29 1.86 1.59
C THR A 123 -9.89 0.49 1.06
N PHE A 124 -10.64 -0.55 1.42
CA PHE A 124 -10.38 -1.90 0.92
C PHE A 124 -10.51 -2.01 -0.61
N LEU A 125 -11.57 -1.44 -1.19
CA LEU A 125 -11.78 -1.45 -2.64
C LEU A 125 -10.66 -0.69 -3.35
N THR A 126 -10.25 0.46 -2.82
CA THR A 126 -9.14 1.24 -3.36
C THR A 126 -7.84 0.45 -3.33
N SER A 127 -7.52 -0.20 -2.20
CA SER A 127 -6.30 -1.03 -2.07
C SER A 127 -6.31 -2.24 -3.01
N LEU A 128 -7.47 -2.86 -3.23
CA LEU A 128 -7.60 -4.04 -4.09
C LEU A 128 -7.64 -3.67 -5.58
N SER A 129 -8.08 -2.45 -5.91
CA SER A 129 -8.35 -2.02 -7.28
C SER A 129 -7.15 -2.16 -8.24
N PRO A 130 -5.89 -1.85 -7.88
CA PRO A 130 -4.78 -2.01 -8.81
C PRO A 130 -4.59 -3.47 -9.21
N MET A 131 -4.72 -4.41 -8.26
CA MET A 131 -4.53 -5.84 -8.54
C MET A 131 -5.61 -6.36 -9.50
N VAL A 132 -6.87 -5.97 -9.27
CA VAL A 132 -8.00 -6.38 -10.10
C VAL A 132 -7.91 -5.75 -11.49
N VAL A 133 -7.69 -4.44 -11.56
CA VAL A 133 -7.65 -3.69 -12.83
C VAL A 133 -6.47 -4.15 -13.70
N VAL A 134 -5.27 -4.32 -13.13
CA VAL A 134 -4.10 -4.83 -13.86
C VAL A 134 -4.38 -6.24 -14.38
N SER A 135 -4.98 -7.11 -13.57
CA SER A 135 -5.29 -8.48 -13.99
C SER A 135 -6.28 -8.48 -15.16
N ILE A 136 -7.37 -7.71 -15.08
CA ILE A 136 -8.35 -7.62 -16.17
C ILE A 136 -7.72 -7.03 -17.42
N TYR A 137 -6.96 -5.93 -17.30
CA TYR A 137 -6.27 -5.29 -18.43
C TYR A 137 -5.34 -6.26 -19.16
N LEU A 138 -4.53 -7.00 -18.42
CA LEU A 138 -3.58 -7.96 -19.00
C LEU A 138 -4.27 -9.19 -19.59
N VAL A 139 -5.30 -9.73 -18.94
CA VAL A 139 -6.08 -10.85 -19.51
C VAL A 139 -6.73 -10.41 -20.83
N TYR A 140 -7.36 -9.23 -20.87
CA TYR A 140 -7.97 -8.72 -22.09
C TYR A 140 -6.94 -8.41 -23.19
N GLY A 141 -5.81 -7.80 -22.83
CA GLY A 141 -4.72 -7.50 -23.74
C GLY A 141 -4.12 -8.77 -24.35
N PHE A 142 -3.84 -9.80 -23.56
CA PHE A 142 -3.22 -11.03 -24.08
C PHE A 142 -4.20 -11.96 -24.79
N MET A 143 -5.46 -12.02 -24.37
CA MET A 143 -6.44 -12.92 -24.99
C MET A 143 -7.09 -12.35 -26.24
N TYR A 144 -7.31 -11.03 -26.28
CA TYR A 144 -8.07 -10.38 -27.36
C TYR A 144 -7.25 -9.35 -28.15
N ASP A 145 -6.00 -9.07 -27.75
CA ASP A 145 -5.14 -8.02 -28.33
C ASP A 145 -5.75 -6.61 -28.27
N ILE A 146 -6.65 -6.38 -27.31
CA ILE A 146 -7.33 -5.10 -27.11
C ILE A 146 -6.63 -4.35 -25.98
N TRP A 147 -5.60 -3.59 -26.35
CA TRP A 147 -4.83 -2.71 -25.44
C TRP A 147 -5.41 -1.28 -25.38
N HIS A 148 -5.93 -0.82 -26.52
CA HIS A 148 -6.66 0.42 -26.65
C HIS A 148 -8.13 0.10 -26.97
N PRO A 149 -9.11 0.71 -26.28
CA PRO A 149 -9.01 1.72 -25.21
C PRO A 149 -9.01 1.14 -23.79
N THR A 150 -8.73 -0.15 -23.60
CA THR A 150 -8.90 -0.87 -22.32
C THR A 150 -8.06 -0.32 -21.17
N TRP A 151 -6.97 0.39 -21.46
CA TRP A 151 -6.18 1.13 -20.46
C TRP A 151 -7.03 2.10 -19.62
N LEU A 152 -8.17 2.55 -20.15
CA LEU A 152 -9.09 3.44 -19.43
C LEU A 152 -9.61 2.84 -18.11
N MET A 153 -9.58 1.51 -17.95
CA MET A 153 -9.91 0.85 -16.68
C MET A 153 -9.03 1.32 -15.50
N PHE A 154 -7.81 1.80 -15.77
CA PHE A 154 -6.94 2.36 -14.72
C PHE A 154 -7.54 3.59 -14.04
N MET A 155 -8.49 4.28 -14.66
CA MET A 155 -9.20 5.41 -14.04
C MET A 155 -10.11 4.99 -12.89
N ILE A 156 -10.44 3.70 -12.75
CA ILE A 156 -11.18 3.18 -11.59
C ILE A 156 -10.39 3.41 -10.29
N ILE A 157 -9.06 3.31 -10.34
CA ILE A 157 -8.18 3.44 -9.17
C ILE A 157 -8.28 4.85 -8.54
N PRO A 158 -8.01 5.96 -9.26
CA PRO A 158 -8.14 7.30 -8.67
C PRO A 158 -9.59 7.63 -8.31
N ILE A 159 -10.58 7.14 -9.06
CA ILE A 159 -12.00 7.34 -8.72
C ILE A 159 -12.30 6.72 -7.35
N LEU A 160 -11.93 5.45 -7.12
CA LEU A 160 -12.15 4.79 -5.83
C LEU A 160 -11.38 5.48 -4.69
N GLY A 161 -10.14 5.91 -4.96
CA GLY A 161 -9.33 6.66 -3.99
C GLY A 161 -9.99 7.95 -3.53
N LEU A 162 -10.60 8.71 -4.45
CA LEU A 162 -11.34 9.94 -4.10
C LEU A 162 -12.56 9.68 -3.23
N PHE A 163 -13.19 8.51 -3.36
CA PHE A 163 -14.34 8.10 -2.55
C PHE A 163 -13.99 7.55 -1.17
N VAL A 164 -12.70 7.44 -0.81
CA VAL A 164 -12.29 7.11 0.55
C VAL A 164 -12.72 8.23 1.51
N ASP A 165 -12.44 9.48 1.16
CA ASP A 165 -12.81 10.66 1.93
C ASP A 165 -14.12 11.28 1.42
N ARG A 166 -15.24 10.63 1.75
CA ARG A 166 -16.59 10.97 1.23
C ARG A 166 -17.11 12.35 1.62
N GLU A 167 -16.52 12.97 2.64
CA GLU A 167 -17.02 14.23 3.20
C GLU A 167 -16.60 15.46 2.38
N ASN A 168 -15.59 15.33 1.51
CA ASN A 168 -15.11 16.46 0.71
C ASN A 168 -15.84 16.55 -0.64
N PRO A 169 -16.67 17.58 -0.89
CA PRO A 169 -17.40 17.73 -2.15
C PRO A 169 -16.47 17.90 -3.36
N LYS A 170 -15.24 18.38 -3.15
CA LYS A 170 -14.23 18.50 -4.21
C LYS A 170 -13.84 17.13 -4.77
N ASN A 171 -13.88 16.08 -3.96
CA ASN A 171 -13.52 14.72 -4.37
C ASN A 171 -14.57 14.14 -5.32
N ILE A 172 -15.86 14.38 -5.01
CA ILE A 172 -16.98 13.99 -5.86
C ILE A 172 -16.90 14.71 -7.19
N LEU A 173 -16.67 16.03 -7.17
CA LEU A 173 -16.48 16.83 -8.38
C LEU A 173 -15.34 16.25 -9.24
N LEU A 174 -14.18 15.99 -8.64
CA LEU A 174 -13.02 15.46 -9.35
C LEU A 174 -13.28 14.06 -9.92
N ALA A 175 -13.96 13.18 -9.20
CA ALA A 175 -14.35 11.86 -9.69
C ALA A 175 -15.30 11.95 -10.90
N VAL A 176 -16.30 12.85 -10.85
CA VAL A 176 -17.21 13.12 -11.97
C VAL A 176 -16.44 13.63 -13.19
N ILE A 177 -15.48 14.53 -12.99
CA ILE A 177 -14.64 15.04 -14.08
C ILE A 177 -13.82 13.91 -14.71
N ILE A 178 -13.20 13.03 -13.91
CA ILE A 178 -12.44 11.88 -14.44
C ILE A 178 -13.34 10.99 -15.32
N ILE A 179 -14.60 10.76 -14.89
CA ILE A 179 -15.57 9.99 -15.67
C ILE A 179 -15.93 10.72 -16.97
N ILE A 180 -16.22 12.02 -16.92
CA ILE A 180 -16.53 12.83 -18.10
C ILE A 180 -15.35 12.83 -19.08
N THR A 181 -14.12 13.00 -18.61
CA THR A 181 -12.94 12.96 -19.48
C THR A 181 -12.70 11.58 -20.05
N SER A 182 -13.02 10.52 -19.31
CA SER A 182 -12.94 9.14 -19.81
C SER A 182 -13.93 8.90 -20.95
N ILE A 183 -15.17 9.39 -20.81
CA ILE A 183 -16.20 9.31 -21.87
C ILE A 183 -15.80 10.17 -23.07
N ALA A 184 -15.30 11.39 -22.83
CA ALA A 184 -14.83 12.28 -23.88
C ALA A 184 -13.65 11.66 -24.65
N TYR A 185 -12.71 11.02 -23.95
CA TYR A 185 -11.62 10.28 -24.58
C TYR A 185 -12.14 9.19 -25.50
N LEU A 186 -13.05 8.32 -25.03
CA LEU A 186 -13.64 7.25 -25.86
C LEU A 186 -14.37 7.80 -27.09
N TYR A 187 -15.12 8.89 -26.92
CA TYR A 187 -15.80 9.56 -28.03
C TYR A 187 -14.78 10.07 -29.05
N MET A 188 -13.76 10.81 -28.62
CA MET A 188 -12.75 11.38 -29.52
C MET A 188 -11.92 10.29 -30.23
N ASP A 189 -11.66 9.19 -29.54
CA ASP A 189 -10.97 8.02 -30.08
C ASP A 189 -11.80 7.32 -31.16
N THR A 190 -13.09 7.11 -30.91
CA THR A 190 -14.01 6.45 -31.85
C THR A 190 -14.21 7.26 -33.14
N TYR A 191 -14.23 8.59 -33.04
CA TYR A 191 -14.46 9.49 -34.18
C TYR A 191 -13.16 10.06 -34.77
N GLU A 192 -11.99 9.58 -34.34
CA GLU A 192 -10.67 10.02 -34.80
C GLU A 192 -10.52 11.56 -34.83
N ILE A 193 -11.08 12.25 -33.82
CA ILE A 193 -11.19 13.72 -33.82
C ILE A 193 -9.81 14.38 -33.71
N LEU A 194 -8.95 13.85 -32.84
CA LEU A 194 -7.57 14.29 -32.67
C LEU A 194 -6.63 13.09 -32.64
N ASN A 195 -5.40 13.27 -33.13
CA ASN A 195 -4.35 12.24 -33.01
C ASN A 195 -3.86 12.08 -31.56
N HIS A 196 -4.09 13.08 -30.70
CA HIS A 196 -3.60 13.11 -29.30
C HIS A 196 -4.76 13.21 -28.30
N ASN A 197 -5.72 12.29 -28.40
CA ASN A 197 -6.94 12.28 -27.58
C ASN A 197 -6.66 12.22 -26.07
N TRP A 198 -5.52 11.68 -25.66
CA TRP A 198 -5.10 11.57 -24.26
C TRP A 198 -4.90 12.93 -23.56
N ILE A 199 -4.79 14.04 -24.31
CA ILE A 199 -4.65 15.39 -23.74
C ILE A 199 -5.85 15.76 -22.83
N VAL A 200 -7.02 15.17 -23.03
CA VAL A 200 -8.20 15.44 -22.19
C VAL A 200 -7.98 15.10 -20.71
N PHE A 201 -7.04 14.19 -20.40
CA PHE A 201 -6.70 13.82 -19.02
C PHE A 201 -5.88 14.89 -18.29
N PHE A 202 -5.38 15.93 -18.97
CA PHE A 202 -4.83 17.10 -18.27
C PHE A 202 -5.90 17.87 -17.49
N VAL A 203 -7.18 17.79 -17.88
CA VAL A 203 -8.27 18.49 -17.19
C VAL A 203 -8.42 18.04 -15.73
N PRO A 204 -8.60 16.73 -15.41
CA PRO A 204 -8.66 16.28 -14.02
C PRO A 204 -7.33 16.54 -13.28
N PHE A 205 -6.19 16.47 -13.96
CA PHE A 205 -4.90 16.79 -13.33
C PHE A 205 -4.81 18.26 -12.86
N ILE A 206 -5.14 19.21 -13.74
CA ILE A 206 -5.16 20.66 -13.42
C ILE A 206 -6.14 20.94 -12.27
N LEU A 207 -7.32 20.31 -12.29
CA LEU A 207 -8.30 20.46 -11.22
C LEU A 207 -7.87 19.78 -9.92
N GLY A 208 -7.10 18.69 -9.98
CA GLY A 208 -6.43 18.07 -8.84
C GLY A 208 -5.43 19.02 -8.17
N VAL A 209 -4.65 19.75 -8.96
CA VAL A 209 -3.75 20.80 -8.46
C VAL A 209 -4.54 21.95 -7.83
N TYR A 210 -5.55 22.47 -8.53
CA TYR A 210 -6.38 23.58 -8.03
C TYR A 210 -7.14 23.24 -6.74
N SER A 211 -7.64 22.01 -6.63
CA SER A 211 -8.38 21.54 -5.46
C SER A 211 -7.49 21.26 -4.25
N GLY A 212 -6.16 21.24 -4.43
CA GLY A 212 -5.17 20.99 -3.38
C GLY A 212 -4.83 19.51 -3.16
N HIS A 213 -5.40 18.60 -3.98
CA HIS A 213 -5.08 17.18 -3.95
C HIS A 213 -3.69 16.86 -4.49
N VAL A 214 -3.21 17.68 -5.42
CA VAL A 214 -1.85 17.60 -5.96
C VAL A 214 -1.07 18.81 -5.49
N GLN A 215 -0.13 18.60 -4.57
CA GLN A 215 0.75 19.66 -4.08
C GLN A 215 2.08 19.59 -4.81
N ILE A 216 2.46 20.69 -5.46
CA ILE A 216 3.76 20.82 -6.11
C ILE A 216 4.67 21.58 -5.15
N SER A 217 5.42 20.83 -4.34
CA SER A 217 6.32 21.37 -3.31
C SER A 217 7.53 22.13 -3.87
N VAL A 218 7.76 22.11 -5.18
CA VAL A 218 8.89 22.80 -5.84
C VAL A 218 8.94 24.30 -5.58
N PHE A 219 7.78 24.93 -5.46
CA PHE A 219 7.63 26.39 -5.33
C PHE A 219 7.30 26.84 -3.91
N ASN A 220 7.11 25.91 -2.97
CA ASN A 220 6.81 26.27 -1.60
C ASN A 220 8.13 26.48 -0.85
N ASN A 221 8.37 27.73 -0.43
CA ASN A 221 9.60 28.14 0.26
C ASN A 221 9.50 27.96 1.78
N SER A 222 8.66 27.02 2.25
CA SER A 222 8.61 26.70 3.67
C SER A 222 9.94 26.08 4.09
N GLU A 223 10.62 26.67 5.08
CA GLU A 223 11.86 26.16 5.71
C GLU A 223 11.75 24.70 6.19
N LEU A 224 10.53 24.18 6.32
CA LEU A 224 10.19 22.83 6.74
C LEU A 224 10.27 21.76 5.64
N LEU A 225 10.37 22.13 4.36
CA LEU A 225 10.51 21.13 3.30
C LEU A 225 11.95 20.61 3.29
N GLU A 226 12.10 19.34 3.64
CA GLU A 226 13.40 18.68 3.58
C GLU A 226 13.96 18.79 2.15
N THR A 227 15.25 19.11 2.04
CA THR A 227 15.96 19.24 0.74
C THR A 227 15.72 18.03 -0.17
N ARG A 228 15.49 16.85 0.42
CA ARG A 228 15.20 15.59 -0.26
C ARG A 228 13.86 15.59 -0.99
N GLU A 229 12.79 16.10 -0.38
CA GLU A 229 11.46 16.16 -1.02
C GLU A 229 11.50 17.03 -2.27
N ARG A 230 12.21 18.16 -2.21
CA ARG A 230 12.38 19.07 -3.35
C ARG A 230 13.12 18.41 -4.51
N ILE A 231 14.17 17.63 -4.21
CA ILE A 231 14.91 16.86 -5.22
C ILE A 231 13.99 15.81 -5.87
N MET A 232 13.21 15.09 -5.06
CA MET A 232 12.27 14.09 -5.56
C MET A 232 11.20 14.70 -6.48
N SER A 233 10.68 15.88 -6.15
CA SER A 233 9.75 16.59 -7.02
C SER A 233 10.37 17.00 -8.34
N TRP A 234 11.62 17.50 -8.34
CA TRP A 234 12.33 17.83 -9.57
C TRP A 234 12.61 16.60 -10.45
N ILE A 235 13.00 15.47 -9.84
CA ILE A 235 13.19 14.21 -10.57
C ILE A 235 11.89 13.77 -11.22
N SER A 236 10.77 13.89 -10.51
CA SER A 236 9.44 13.49 -11.01
C SER A 236 9.00 14.36 -12.20
N ILE A 237 9.15 15.68 -12.07
CA ILE A 237 8.83 16.65 -13.13
C ILE A 237 9.76 16.47 -14.33
N GLY A 238 11.07 16.36 -14.10
CA GLY A 238 12.05 16.15 -15.15
C GLY A 238 11.79 14.85 -15.91
N SER A 239 11.42 13.78 -15.20
CA SER A 239 11.06 12.51 -15.83
C SER A 239 9.83 12.65 -16.72
N ALA A 240 8.77 13.29 -16.23
CA ALA A 240 7.56 13.52 -17.02
C ALA A 240 7.85 14.35 -18.29
N VAL A 241 8.62 15.44 -18.16
CA VAL A 241 8.99 16.29 -19.29
C VAL A 241 9.82 15.52 -20.33
N ILE A 242 10.84 14.80 -19.90
CA ILE A 242 11.69 14.00 -20.81
C ILE A 242 10.85 12.94 -21.53
N TYR A 243 9.98 12.24 -20.80
CA TYR A 243 9.07 11.24 -21.39
C TYR A 243 8.17 11.87 -22.47
N SER A 244 7.53 13.00 -22.17
CA SER A 244 6.66 13.68 -23.13
C SER A 244 7.42 14.22 -24.35
N VAL A 245 8.62 14.79 -24.16
CA VAL A 245 9.46 15.27 -25.27
C VAL A 245 9.85 14.09 -26.18
N ILE A 246 10.26 12.96 -25.60
CA ILE A 246 10.63 11.79 -26.40
C ILE A 246 9.42 11.24 -27.16
N GLY A 247 8.28 11.08 -26.48
CA GLY A 247 7.04 10.60 -27.08
C GLY A 247 6.55 11.50 -28.22
N ILE A 248 6.59 12.82 -28.06
CA ILE A 248 6.09 13.75 -29.09
C ILE A 248 7.07 13.93 -30.25
N VAL A 249 8.38 14.04 -29.97
CA VAL A 249 9.39 14.35 -31.01
C VAL A 249 9.78 13.12 -31.81
N PHE A 250 9.89 11.96 -31.15
CA PHE A 250 10.40 10.73 -31.77
C PHE A 250 9.33 9.65 -31.95
N ASP A 251 8.11 9.85 -31.44
CA ASP A 251 7.02 8.86 -31.42
C ASP A 251 7.38 7.55 -30.70
N ILE A 252 8.33 7.63 -29.76
CA ILE A 252 8.79 6.49 -28.96
C ILE A 252 8.16 6.57 -27.57
N TRP A 253 6.99 5.95 -27.44
CA TRP A 253 6.26 5.83 -26.17
C TRP A 253 6.66 4.58 -25.38
N HIS A 254 7.09 3.54 -26.08
CA HIS A 254 7.54 2.27 -25.49
C HIS A 254 8.97 2.02 -26.00
N PRO A 255 9.97 1.80 -25.13
CA PRO A 255 9.93 1.51 -23.69
C PRO A 255 10.21 2.74 -22.80
N THR A 256 10.03 3.95 -23.30
CA THR A 256 10.47 5.20 -22.63
C THR A 256 9.81 5.45 -21.28
N TRP A 257 8.68 4.82 -21.00
CA TRP A 257 8.06 4.80 -19.66
C TRP A 257 8.99 4.26 -18.56
N LEU A 258 10.00 3.44 -18.90
CA LEU A 258 11.02 2.95 -17.94
C LEU A 258 11.76 4.10 -17.24
N LEU A 259 11.80 5.29 -17.83
CA LEU A 259 12.34 6.50 -17.22
C LEU A 259 11.69 6.80 -15.84
N PHE A 260 10.40 6.49 -15.68
CA PHE A 260 9.71 6.71 -14.41
C PHE A 260 10.25 5.84 -13.26
N LEU A 261 10.98 4.75 -13.54
CA LEU A 261 11.66 3.95 -12.52
C LEU A 261 12.79 4.70 -11.82
N ILE A 262 13.28 5.82 -12.38
CA ILE A 262 14.23 6.70 -11.71
C ILE A 262 13.64 7.27 -10.41
N ILE A 263 12.32 7.51 -10.37
CA ILE A 263 11.64 8.08 -9.20
C ILE A 263 11.78 7.15 -7.98
N PRO A 264 11.34 5.88 -8.00
CA PRO A 264 11.50 4.99 -6.85
C PRO A 264 12.98 4.70 -6.54
N ILE A 265 13.85 4.60 -7.55
CA ILE A 265 15.31 4.39 -7.33
C ILE A 265 15.89 5.56 -6.54
N ALA A 266 15.61 6.80 -6.95
CA ALA A 266 16.05 7.99 -6.24
C ALA A 266 15.46 8.04 -4.82
N GLY A 267 14.19 7.64 -4.66
CA GLY A 267 13.56 7.54 -3.35
C GLY A 267 14.30 6.59 -2.41
N VAL A 268 14.63 5.38 -2.88
CA VAL A 268 15.39 4.40 -2.07
C VAL A 268 16.77 4.93 -1.71
N ILE A 269 17.48 5.56 -2.63
CA ILE A 269 18.81 6.13 -2.35
C ILE A 269 18.71 7.25 -1.30
N MET A 270 17.71 8.11 -1.41
CA MET A 270 17.58 9.30 -0.56
C MET A 270 17.03 9.00 0.83
N TYR A 271 16.19 7.97 0.98
CA TYR A 271 15.53 7.63 2.25
C TYR A 271 15.98 6.29 2.85
N GLY A 272 16.72 5.46 2.11
CA GLY A 272 17.13 4.13 2.57
C GLY A 272 18.17 4.13 3.69
N GLU A 273 19.04 5.15 3.77
CA GLU A 273 20.12 5.19 4.77
C GLU A 273 19.64 5.56 6.18
N ASP A 274 18.57 6.34 6.31
CA ASP A 274 18.09 6.80 7.62
C ASP A 274 17.27 5.74 8.35
N ASN A 275 16.51 4.93 7.61
CA ASN A 275 15.79 3.79 8.19
C ASN A 275 16.78 2.74 8.76
N ALA A 276 17.90 2.51 8.07
CA ALA A 276 18.93 1.57 8.52
C ALA A 276 19.73 2.05 9.75
N LYS A 277 19.75 3.35 10.04
CA LYS A 277 20.36 3.92 11.25
C LYS A 277 19.43 3.88 12.45
N ASN A 278 18.14 4.18 12.26
CA ASN A 278 17.14 4.11 13.33
C ASN A 278 16.92 2.68 13.86
N ASP A 279 16.98 1.67 12.99
CA ASP A 279 16.86 0.25 13.40
C ASP A 279 18.07 -0.27 14.21
N ARG A 280 19.22 0.42 14.16
CA ARG A 280 20.44 0.04 14.92
C ARG A 280 20.57 0.75 16.27
N SER A 281 19.64 1.66 16.59
CA SER A 281 19.63 2.44 17.82
C SER A 281 18.67 1.93 18.90
N TYR A 282 18.07 0.75 18.69
CA TYR A 282 17.24 0.04 19.67
C TYR A 282 17.96 -1.20 20.19
#